data_AF-A0A2K8YZE2-F1
#
_entry.id   AF-A0A2K8YZE2-F1
#
_cell.length_a   1.000
_cell.length_b   1.000
_cell.length_c   1.000
_cell.angle_alpha   90.00
_cell.angle_beta   90.00
_cell.angle_gamma   90.00
#
_symmetry.space_group_name_H-M   'P 1'
#
loop_
_entity.id
_entity.type
_entity.pdbx_description
1 polymer ?
#
loop_
_entity_poly.entity_id
_entity_poly.type
_entity_poly.pdbx_seq_one_letter_code
_entity_poly.pdbx_strand_id
1 'polypeptide(L)'
;MKFVQRKEPEYFKDLELSIENYQRYFRQIRPDIIKEFNNKCGYCECDLNLTSLPNIDNFYPKSIYSRKAFEWKSLILCCQVCNISKANHFPLDDNGNALLINPSIEDPNEHIELDVNSGLLNGLTDKGKVTISILGLNRQALVELRRRFENLQQIQSLFPSLNIEQDRKTVYQTFLDNIKMISDVNIKLEYKSSEDTLIAYLLYANIITSLETYLSDIFINTIFQNTLYLRKFVETYPKFKGNENAHKFTLSEIYNKYDKIEEIVTDEILGIIYHNLQTIKPMFKDTFAVEFPKDMKSIFVAIQIRHDIVHRNGKTKIDKETKSFKEHTIGKGEIKNLITATSEFVAEVDKQMMKL
;
A
#
# COMPACT_ATOMS: atom_id res chain seq x y z
N MET A 1 16.91 -5.59 -9.96
CA MET A 1 17.01 -6.56 -11.07
C MET A 1 17.17 -7.92 -10.44
N LYS A 2 16.44 -8.95 -10.87
CA LYS A 2 16.51 -10.29 -10.29
C LYS A 2 17.00 -11.31 -11.29
N PHE A 3 17.73 -12.29 -10.77
CA PHE A 3 18.04 -13.50 -11.52
C PHE A 3 16.75 -14.25 -11.86
N VAL A 4 16.65 -14.69 -13.11
CA VAL A 4 15.54 -15.47 -13.62
C VAL A 4 16.10 -16.77 -14.20
N GLN A 5 15.93 -17.86 -13.46
CA GLN A 5 16.34 -19.17 -13.95
C GLN A 5 15.44 -19.59 -15.12
N ARG A 6 16.00 -19.61 -16.34
CA ARG A 6 15.26 -19.92 -17.57
C ARG A 6 15.40 -21.39 -17.94
N LYS A 7 14.27 -22.04 -18.24
CA LYS A 7 14.24 -23.40 -18.78
C LYS A 7 13.67 -23.35 -20.20
N GLU A 8 14.53 -23.62 -21.17
CA GLU A 8 14.12 -23.68 -22.58
C GLU A 8 13.03 -24.75 -22.78
N PRO A 9 11.86 -24.40 -23.31
CA PRO A 9 10.82 -25.38 -23.65
C PRO A 9 11.27 -26.32 -24.77
N GLU A 10 10.84 -27.58 -24.75
CA GLU A 10 11.22 -28.56 -25.78
C GLU A 10 10.81 -28.13 -27.18
N TYR A 11 9.59 -27.59 -27.33
CA TYR A 11 9.07 -27.10 -28.61
C TYR A 11 9.92 -25.97 -29.21
N PHE A 12 10.70 -25.26 -28.40
CA PHE A 12 11.49 -24.13 -28.85
C PHE A 12 12.59 -24.55 -29.84
N LYS A 13 13.10 -25.77 -29.71
CA LYS A 13 14.12 -26.34 -30.61
C LYS A 13 13.60 -26.59 -32.02
N ASP A 14 12.30 -26.85 -32.13
CA ASP A 14 11.63 -27.12 -33.40
C ASP A 14 11.14 -25.83 -34.09
N LEU A 15 11.29 -24.67 -33.41
CA LEU A 15 10.93 -23.37 -33.98
C LEU A 15 12.07 -22.83 -34.84
N GLU A 16 11.93 -22.97 -36.15
CA GLU A 16 12.80 -22.27 -37.10
C GLU A 16 12.40 -20.79 -37.18
N LEU A 17 13.35 -19.88 -36.91
CA LEU A 17 13.11 -18.44 -37.09
C LEU A 17 13.44 -18.02 -38.52
N SER A 18 12.46 -17.41 -39.21
CA SER A 18 12.62 -16.78 -40.51
C SER A 18 12.00 -15.39 -40.53
N ILE A 19 12.31 -14.60 -41.57
CA ILE A 19 11.70 -13.28 -41.77
C ILE A 19 10.18 -13.40 -41.92
N GLU A 20 9.73 -14.45 -42.61
CA GLU A 20 8.32 -14.71 -42.93
C GLU A 20 7.50 -15.11 -41.71
N ASN A 21 8.11 -15.76 -40.72
CA ASN A 21 7.41 -16.25 -39.53
C ASN A 21 7.72 -15.46 -38.23
N TYR A 22 8.53 -14.40 -38.30
CA TYR A 22 8.98 -13.62 -37.14
C TYR A 22 7.85 -13.25 -36.16
N GLN A 23 6.72 -12.74 -36.67
CA GLN A 23 5.58 -12.38 -35.83
C GLN A 23 4.92 -13.59 -35.15
N ARG A 24 4.80 -14.71 -35.87
CA ARG A 24 4.22 -15.96 -35.37
C ARG A 24 5.12 -16.57 -34.29
N TYR A 25 6.43 -16.55 -34.52
CA TYR A 25 7.45 -17.01 -33.57
C TYR A 25 7.31 -16.29 -32.21
N PHE A 26 7.35 -14.95 -32.21
CA PHE A 26 7.22 -14.18 -30.96
C PHE A 26 5.83 -14.29 -30.33
N ARG A 27 4.78 -14.56 -31.11
CA ARG A 27 3.44 -14.81 -30.56
C ARG A 27 3.39 -16.13 -29.79
N GLN A 28 4.06 -17.18 -30.26
CA GLN A 28 4.05 -18.50 -29.64
C GLN A 28 4.82 -18.54 -28.32
N ILE A 29 5.99 -17.91 -28.26
CA ILE A 29 6.86 -17.98 -27.06
C ILE A 29 6.49 -16.98 -25.96
N ARG A 30 5.77 -15.91 -26.30
CA ARG A 30 5.50 -14.79 -25.37
C ARG A 30 4.82 -15.22 -24.07
N PRO A 31 3.79 -16.10 -24.05
CA PRO A 31 3.17 -16.55 -22.80
C PRO A 31 4.15 -17.19 -21.82
N ASP A 32 5.07 -18.03 -22.32
CA ASP A 32 6.07 -18.69 -21.48
C ASP A 32 7.09 -17.69 -20.94
N ILE A 33 7.56 -16.75 -21.77
CA ILE A 33 8.46 -15.70 -21.33
C ILE A 33 7.78 -14.79 -20.28
N ILE A 34 6.51 -14.41 -20.47
CA ILE A 34 5.75 -13.64 -19.48
C ILE A 34 5.68 -14.38 -18.14
N LYS A 35 5.42 -15.69 -18.18
CA LYS A 35 5.35 -16.54 -16.99
C LYS A 35 6.71 -16.63 -16.28
N GLU A 36 7.80 -16.89 -17.01
CA GLU A 36 9.14 -17.00 -16.43
C GLU A 36 9.60 -15.71 -15.73
N PHE A 37 9.28 -14.55 -16.30
CA PHE A 37 9.59 -13.24 -15.69
C PHE A 37 8.53 -12.74 -14.70
N ASN A 38 7.52 -13.54 -14.37
CA ASN A 38 6.41 -13.18 -13.48
C ASN A 38 5.75 -11.83 -13.87
N ASN A 39 5.55 -11.61 -15.17
CA ASN A 39 5.01 -10.37 -15.72
C ASN A 39 5.76 -9.08 -15.29
N LYS A 40 7.08 -9.17 -15.03
CA LYS A 40 7.94 -8.03 -14.70
C LYS A 40 9.03 -7.82 -15.75
N CYS A 41 9.53 -6.59 -15.85
CA CYS A 41 10.69 -6.30 -16.69
C CYS A 41 11.94 -6.98 -16.13
N GLY A 42 12.61 -7.81 -16.92
CA GLY A 42 13.86 -8.47 -16.55
C GLY A 42 15.01 -7.51 -16.21
N TYR A 43 14.90 -6.24 -16.59
CA TYR A 43 15.87 -5.19 -16.28
C TYR A 43 15.47 -4.37 -15.07
N CYS A 44 14.42 -3.54 -15.21
CA CYS A 44 14.04 -2.58 -14.16
C CYS A 44 13.01 -3.11 -13.16
N GLU A 45 12.47 -4.31 -13.37
CA GLU A 45 11.51 -5.00 -12.49
C GLU A 45 10.15 -4.32 -12.31
N CYS A 46 9.85 -3.29 -13.11
CA CYS A 46 8.49 -2.76 -13.17
C CYS A 46 7.52 -3.82 -13.68
N ASP A 47 6.30 -3.80 -13.14
CA ASP A 47 5.19 -4.60 -13.64
C ASP A 47 4.87 -4.23 -15.09
N LEU A 48 4.56 -5.27 -15.88
CA LEU A 48 4.27 -5.18 -17.30
C LEU A 48 2.79 -5.47 -17.57
N ASN A 49 2.35 -5.32 -18.83
CA ASN A 49 0.96 -5.53 -19.25
C ASN A 49 -0.06 -4.60 -18.55
N LEU A 50 0.39 -3.48 -17.97
CA LEU A 50 -0.50 -2.48 -17.37
C LEU A 50 -1.16 -1.59 -18.44
N THR A 51 -0.39 -1.13 -19.41
CA THR A 51 -0.84 -0.20 -20.47
C THR A 51 -0.59 -0.70 -21.88
N SER A 52 0.39 -1.60 -22.05
CA SER A 52 0.77 -2.17 -23.33
C SER A 52 1.37 -3.57 -23.16
N LEU A 53 1.35 -4.35 -24.24
CA LEU A 53 2.08 -5.62 -24.28
C LEU A 53 3.58 -5.38 -24.05
N PRO A 54 4.27 -6.27 -23.31
CA PRO A 54 5.70 -6.18 -23.09
C PRO A 54 6.51 -6.51 -24.34
N ASN A 55 7.72 -5.99 -24.37
CA ASN A 55 8.69 -6.30 -25.41
C ASN A 55 9.50 -7.54 -25.01
N ILE A 56 10.01 -8.24 -26.01
CA ILE A 56 11.02 -9.29 -25.83
C ILE A 56 12.30 -8.74 -26.47
N ASP A 57 13.22 -8.28 -25.64
CA ASP A 57 14.52 -7.79 -26.06
C ASP A 57 15.44 -8.96 -26.38
N ASN A 58 16.28 -8.78 -27.40
CA ASN A 58 17.40 -9.67 -27.65
C ASN A 58 18.61 -9.12 -26.90
N PHE A 59 19.04 -9.80 -25.82
CA PHE A 59 20.16 -9.37 -24.99
C PHE A 59 21.39 -9.08 -25.86
N TYR A 60 21.74 -10.03 -26.74
CA TYR A 60 22.71 -9.80 -27.81
C TYR A 60 22.02 -9.11 -29.01
N PRO A 61 22.56 -7.99 -29.53
CA PRO A 61 22.00 -7.32 -30.70
C PRO A 61 21.94 -8.24 -31.92
N LYS A 62 20.74 -8.47 -32.47
CA LYS A 62 20.50 -9.38 -33.61
C LYS A 62 21.26 -9.00 -34.89
N SER A 63 21.62 -7.72 -35.06
CA SER A 63 22.41 -7.23 -36.19
C SER A 63 23.87 -7.68 -36.15
N ILE A 64 24.39 -8.00 -34.97
CA ILE A 64 25.79 -8.36 -34.74
C ILE A 64 25.90 -9.86 -34.39
N TYR A 65 24.97 -10.36 -33.58
CA TYR A 65 24.97 -11.71 -33.03
C TYR A 65 23.71 -12.49 -33.44
N SER A 66 23.51 -12.66 -34.74
CA SER A 66 22.29 -13.24 -35.31
C SER A 66 21.88 -14.58 -34.70
N ARG A 67 22.84 -15.45 -34.33
CA ARG A 67 22.54 -16.74 -33.66
C ARG A 67 22.27 -16.58 -32.17
N LYS A 68 23.17 -15.94 -31.42
CA LYS A 68 23.06 -15.79 -29.95
C LYS A 68 21.84 -14.96 -29.53
N ALA A 69 21.42 -14.00 -30.37
CA ALA A 69 20.28 -13.13 -30.11
C ALA A 69 18.98 -13.91 -29.87
N PHE A 70 18.82 -15.08 -30.48
CA PHE A 70 17.60 -15.89 -30.41
C PHE A 70 17.73 -17.15 -29.57
N GLU A 71 18.81 -17.29 -28.78
CA GLU A 71 18.86 -18.30 -27.72
C GLU A 71 17.84 -17.96 -26.63
N TRP A 72 17.19 -18.96 -26.01
CA TRP A 72 16.13 -18.73 -25.02
C TRP A 72 16.56 -17.80 -23.88
N LYS A 73 17.80 -17.97 -23.40
CA LYS A 73 18.41 -17.17 -22.33
C LYS A 73 18.82 -15.75 -22.77
N SER A 74 18.77 -15.46 -24.06
CA SER A 74 19.00 -14.12 -24.62
C SER A 74 17.70 -13.35 -24.86
N LEU A 75 16.54 -14.00 -24.73
CA LEU A 75 15.24 -13.36 -24.89
C LEU A 75 14.75 -12.83 -23.55
N ILE A 76 14.84 -11.51 -23.35
CA ILE A 76 14.52 -10.87 -22.07
C ILE A 76 13.19 -10.12 -22.16
N LEU A 77 12.25 -10.44 -21.27
CA LEU A 77 11.02 -9.68 -21.17
C LEU A 77 11.33 -8.28 -20.64
N CYS A 78 10.88 -7.23 -21.31
CA CYS A 78 11.16 -5.87 -20.84
C CYS A 78 10.07 -4.85 -21.17
N CYS A 79 10.10 -3.73 -20.43
CA CYS A 79 9.28 -2.58 -20.74
C CYS A 79 9.85 -1.83 -21.95
N GLN A 80 9.01 -1.00 -22.58
CA GLN A 80 9.42 -0.20 -23.73
C GLN A 80 10.61 0.73 -23.42
N VAL A 81 10.65 1.31 -22.22
CA VAL A 81 11.75 2.19 -21.80
C VAL A 81 13.08 1.44 -21.82
N CYS A 82 13.18 0.31 -21.15
CA CYS A 82 14.42 -0.47 -21.13
C CYS A 82 14.80 -1.03 -22.52
N ASN A 83 13.82 -1.44 -23.32
CA ASN A 83 14.06 -1.90 -24.69
C ASN A 83 14.69 -0.79 -25.56
N ILE A 84 14.19 0.45 -25.46
CA ILE A 84 14.72 1.61 -26.19
C ILE A 84 16.09 2.02 -25.63
N SER A 85 16.23 2.12 -24.31
CA SER A 85 17.48 2.52 -23.66
C SER A 85 18.62 1.56 -24.01
N LYS A 86 18.36 0.24 -23.97
CA LYS A 86 19.33 -0.75 -24.41
C LYS A 86 19.54 -0.70 -25.91
N ALA A 87 18.48 -0.84 -26.72
CA ALA A 87 18.58 -0.96 -28.17
C ALA A 87 19.74 -1.89 -28.61
N ASN A 88 20.68 -1.37 -29.41
CA ASN A 88 21.89 -2.07 -29.84
C ASN A 88 23.13 -1.72 -28.99
N HIS A 89 22.99 -0.98 -27.88
CA HIS A 89 24.08 -0.69 -26.97
C HIS A 89 24.50 -1.98 -26.27
N PHE A 90 25.65 -2.51 -26.67
CA PHE A 90 26.21 -3.76 -26.14
C PHE A 90 27.72 -3.58 -25.92
N PRO A 91 28.12 -2.77 -24.93
CA PRO A 91 29.53 -2.52 -24.64
C PRO A 91 30.24 -3.80 -24.23
N LEU A 92 31.50 -3.90 -24.63
CA LEU A 92 32.39 -5.00 -24.30
C LEU A 92 33.60 -4.46 -23.51
N ASP A 93 34.19 -5.29 -22.66
CA ASP A 93 35.50 -5.03 -22.06
C ASP A 93 36.64 -5.28 -23.06
N ASP A 94 37.89 -5.03 -22.63
CA ASP A 94 39.09 -5.24 -23.46
C ASP A 94 39.29 -6.70 -23.90
N ASN A 95 38.67 -7.65 -23.21
CA ASN A 95 38.72 -9.08 -23.52
C ASN A 95 37.53 -9.52 -24.41
N GLY A 96 36.64 -8.60 -24.79
CA GLY A 96 35.45 -8.87 -25.60
C GLY A 96 34.27 -9.44 -24.83
N ASN A 97 34.28 -9.42 -23.49
CA ASN A 97 33.15 -9.85 -22.66
C ASN A 97 32.10 -8.73 -22.55
N ALA A 98 30.83 -9.10 -22.53
CA ALA A 98 29.74 -8.12 -22.39
C ALA A 98 29.82 -7.37 -21.06
N LEU A 99 29.60 -6.06 -21.08
CA LEU A 99 29.51 -5.20 -19.89
C LEU A 99 28.05 -4.93 -19.45
N LEU A 100 27.09 -5.70 -19.99
CA LEU A 100 25.71 -5.72 -19.51
C LEU A 100 25.46 -6.96 -18.66
N ILE A 101 24.66 -6.82 -17.62
CA ILE A 101 24.15 -7.94 -16.82
C ILE A 101 23.04 -8.64 -17.61
N ASN A 102 23.19 -9.95 -17.83
CA ASN A 102 22.10 -10.78 -18.34
C ASN A 102 21.40 -11.53 -17.17
N PRO A 103 20.18 -11.13 -16.80
CA PRO A 103 19.49 -11.70 -15.63
C PRO A 103 19.11 -13.17 -15.82
N SER A 104 19.26 -13.75 -17.01
CA SER A 104 18.94 -15.15 -17.30
C SER A 104 20.14 -16.10 -17.13
N ILE A 105 21.35 -15.58 -16.89
CA ILE A 105 22.58 -16.39 -16.78
C ILE A 105 23.46 -16.04 -15.58
N GLU A 106 23.36 -14.83 -15.03
CA GLU A 106 24.16 -14.39 -13.89
C GLU A 106 23.29 -13.64 -12.88
N ASP A 107 23.65 -13.69 -11.60
CA ASP A 107 22.90 -13.03 -10.53
C ASP A 107 23.21 -11.53 -10.50
N PRO A 108 22.22 -10.64 -10.74
CA PRO A 108 22.45 -9.19 -10.66
C PRO A 108 22.99 -8.74 -9.31
N ASN A 109 22.70 -9.43 -8.21
CA ASN A 109 23.18 -9.05 -6.87
C ASN A 109 24.71 -9.14 -6.73
N GLU A 110 25.39 -9.89 -7.60
CA GLU A 110 26.86 -9.92 -7.67
C GLU A 110 27.44 -8.63 -8.28
N HIS A 111 26.61 -7.84 -8.97
CA HIS A 111 27.05 -6.70 -9.76
C HIS A 111 26.45 -5.37 -9.33
N ILE A 112 25.26 -5.37 -8.72
CA ILE A 112 24.54 -4.17 -8.29
C ILE A 112 23.98 -4.35 -6.87
N GLU A 113 23.93 -3.26 -6.13
CA GLU A 113 23.37 -3.19 -4.78
C GLU A 113 22.35 -2.05 -4.70
N LEU A 114 21.27 -2.23 -3.92
CA LEU A 114 20.31 -1.18 -3.61
C LEU A 114 20.71 -0.45 -2.33
N ASP A 115 20.92 0.86 -2.41
CA ASP A 115 20.92 1.71 -1.21
C ASP A 115 19.47 1.96 -0.80
N VAL A 116 19.05 1.29 0.28
CA VAL A 116 17.68 1.35 0.81
C VAL A 116 17.25 2.75 1.23
N ASN A 117 18.19 3.63 1.62
CA ASN A 117 17.85 4.97 2.07
C ASN A 117 17.53 5.89 0.89
N SER A 118 18.31 5.81 -0.19
CA SER A 118 18.15 6.68 -1.35
C SER A 118 17.29 6.07 -2.46
N GLY A 119 17.11 4.75 -2.49
CA GLY A 119 16.49 4.01 -3.59
C GLY A 119 17.38 3.87 -4.84
N LEU A 120 18.65 4.31 -4.76
CA LEU A 120 19.61 4.23 -5.84
C LEU A 120 20.25 2.84 -5.93
N LEU A 121 20.49 2.39 -7.16
CA LEU A 121 21.35 1.24 -7.40
C LEU A 121 22.81 1.70 -7.55
N ASN A 122 23.70 1.01 -6.86
CA ASN A 122 25.15 1.16 -6.94
C ASN A 122 25.75 0.00 -7.73
N GLY A 123 26.67 0.28 -8.66
CA GLY A 123 27.37 -0.76 -9.41
C GLY A 123 28.61 -1.23 -8.64
N LEU A 124 28.58 -2.48 -8.16
CA LEU A 124 29.69 -3.15 -7.48
C LEU A 124 30.81 -3.55 -8.46
N THR A 125 30.45 -3.76 -9.72
CA THR A 125 31.36 -4.14 -10.82
C THR A 125 31.17 -3.20 -12.01
N ASP A 126 32.07 -3.24 -12.99
CA ASP A 126 31.94 -2.45 -14.21
C ASP A 126 30.70 -2.85 -15.03
N LYS A 127 30.37 -4.14 -15.05
CA LYS A 127 29.07 -4.64 -15.57
C LYS A 127 27.89 -3.93 -14.91
N GLY A 128 27.89 -3.84 -13.59
CA GLY A 128 26.84 -3.17 -12.82
C GLY A 128 26.71 -1.70 -13.16
N LYS A 129 27.82 -0.96 -13.15
CA LYS A 129 27.86 0.47 -13.46
C LYS A 129 27.35 0.75 -14.88
N VAL A 130 27.83 0.00 -15.86
CA VAL A 130 27.45 0.15 -17.27
C VAL A 130 25.98 -0.23 -17.49
N THR A 131 25.50 -1.30 -16.85
CA THR A 131 24.10 -1.71 -16.89
C THR A 131 23.16 -0.64 -16.33
N ILE A 132 23.49 -0.09 -15.14
CA ILE A 132 22.70 0.99 -14.51
C ILE A 132 22.62 2.21 -15.43
N SER A 133 23.75 2.60 -16.02
CA SER A 133 23.87 3.75 -16.92
C SER A 133 23.05 3.56 -18.21
N ILE A 134 23.31 2.48 -18.95
CA ILE A 134 22.66 2.22 -20.25
C ILE A 134 21.15 2.06 -20.12
N LEU A 135 20.68 1.30 -19.11
CA LEU A 135 19.25 1.03 -18.94
C LEU A 135 18.52 2.14 -18.16
N GLY A 136 19.24 3.17 -17.69
CA GLY A 136 18.70 4.24 -16.87
C GLY A 136 18.00 3.69 -15.63
N LEU A 137 18.64 2.77 -14.90
CA LEU A 137 18.03 2.09 -13.75
C LEU A 137 17.86 2.99 -12.52
N ASN A 138 18.51 4.17 -12.52
CA ASN A 138 18.37 5.22 -11.50
C ASN A 138 17.58 6.45 -12.02
N ARG A 139 16.72 6.27 -13.03
CA ARG A 139 15.73 7.32 -13.38
C ARG A 139 14.79 7.56 -12.20
N GLN A 140 14.39 8.82 -11.99
CA GLN A 140 13.65 9.28 -10.81
C GLN A 140 12.48 8.38 -10.41
N ALA A 141 11.61 8.00 -11.35
CA ALA A 141 10.45 7.17 -11.06
C ALA A 141 10.78 5.78 -10.49
N LEU A 142 11.92 5.18 -10.85
CA LEU A 142 12.35 3.90 -10.27
C LEU A 142 12.92 4.08 -8.86
N VAL A 143 13.67 5.16 -8.65
CA VAL A 143 14.28 5.50 -7.36
C VAL A 143 13.17 5.73 -6.33
N GLU A 144 12.18 6.53 -6.68
CA GLU A 144 11.00 6.79 -5.83
C GLU A 144 10.22 5.51 -5.52
N LEU A 145 10.03 4.64 -6.52
CA LEU A 145 9.34 3.36 -6.32
C LEU A 145 10.08 2.46 -5.31
N ARG A 146 11.41 2.33 -5.44
CA ARG A 146 12.22 1.52 -4.53
C ARG A 146 12.24 2.10 -3.12
N ARG A 147 12.49 3.40 -2.99
CA ARG A 147 12.50 4.09 -1.69
C ARG A 147 11.17 3.93 -0.96
N ARG A 148 10.05 4.14 -1.66
CA ARG A 148 8.71 3.97 -1.07
C ARG A 148 8.45 2.54 -0.63
N PHE A 149 8.87 1.56 -1.44
CA PHE A 149 8.71 0.15 -1.08
C PHE A 149 9.45 -0.20 0.21
N GLU A 150 10.72 0.21 0.33
CA GLU A 150 11.53 0.00 1.54
C GLU A 150 10.93 0.73 2.76
N ASN A 151 10.52 2.00 2.60
CA ASN A 151 9.86 2.77 3.66
C ASN A 151 8.60 2.04 4.18
N LEU A 152 7.76 1.52 3.28
CA LEU A 152 6.55 0.79 3.67
C LEU A 152 6.87 -0.53 4.36
N GLN A 153 7.88 -1.27 3.91
CA GLN A 153 8.33 -2.50 4.59
C GLN A 153 8.87 -2.20 5.99
N GLN A 154 9.63 -1.12 6.15
CA GLN A 154 10.13 -0.69 7.45
C GLN A 154 8.98 -0.31 8.39
N ILE A 155 8.00 0.47 7.90
CA ILE A 155 6.81 0.83 8.68
C ILE A 155 6.05 -0.43 9.10
N GLN A 156 5.83 -1.38 8.18
CA GLN A 156 5.15 -2.66 8.49
C GLN A 156 5.91 -3.48 9.53
N SER A 157 7.24 -3.44 9.53
CA SER A 157 8.10 -4.11 10.51
C SER A 157 8.04 -3.44 11.89
N LEU A 158 8.05 -2.10 11.93
CA LEU A 158 7.94 -1.30 13.16
C LEU A 158 6.54 -1.39 13.77
N PHE A 159 5.51 -1.51 12.93
CA PHE A 159 4.10 -1.59 13.34
C PHE A 159 3.42 -2.83 12.71
N PRO A 160 3.69 -4.06 13.20
CA PRO A 160 3.14 -5.28 12.61
C PRO A 160 1.62 -5.36 12.59
N SER A 161 0.95 -4.64 13.50
CA SER A 161 -0.52 -4.54 13.57
C SER A 161 -1.11 -3.56 12.57
N LEU A 162 -0.30 -2.67 11.98
CA LEU A 162 -0.73 -1.74 10.95
C LEU A 162 -0.79 -2.49 9.63
N ASN A 163 -1.98 -2.72 9.08
CA ASN A 163 -2.15 -3.64 7.96
C ASN A 163 -2.19 -2.88 6.61
N ILE A 164 -1.05 -2.31 6.21
CA ILE A 164 -0.95 -1.29 5.14
C ILE A 164 -1.31 -1.84 3.74
N GLU A 165 -1.24 -3.16 3.58
CA GLU A 165 -1.56 -3.86 2.33
C GLU A 165 -2.99 -4.43 2.30
N GLN A 166 -3.78 -4.25 3.36
CA GLN A 166 -5.13 -4.77 3.40
C GLN A 166 -6.03 -3.99 2.42
N ASP A 167 -6.71 -4.71 1.54
CA ASP A 167 -7.64 -4.08 0.61
C ASP A 167 -8.87 -3.56 1.35
N ARG A 168 -9.50 -2.52 0.79
CA ARG A 168 -10.64 -1.84 1.41
C ARG A 168 -11.80 -2.78 1.73
N LYS A 169 -12.06 -3.81 0.92
CA LYS A 169 -13.19 -4.74 1.16
C LYS A 169 -12.93 -5.57 2.40
N THR A 170 -11.69 -6.00 2.60
CA THR A 170 -11.31 -6.76 3.79
C THR A 170 -11.39 -5.90 5.05
N VAL A 171 -11.07 -4.60 4.99
CA VAL A 171 -11.27 -3.68 6.12
C VAL A 171 -12.76 -3.60 6.49
N TYR A 172 -13.64 -3.41 5.51
CA TYR A 172 -15.10 -3.36 5.77
C TYR A 172 -15.65 -4.70 6.26
N GLN A 173 -15.18 -5.82 5.71
CA GLN A 173 -15.60 -7.16 6.14
C GLN A 173 -15.20 -7.43 7.60
N THR A 174 -13.99 -7.05 8.00
CA THR A 174 -13.52 -7.15 9.40
C THR A 174 -14.47 -6.40 10.35
N PHE A 175 -14.92 -5.21 9.97
CA PHE A 175 -15.91 -4.46 10.74
C PHE A 175 -17.24 -5.21 10.85
N LEU A 176 -17.77 -5.72 9.75
CA LEU A 176 -19.04 -6.46 9.73
C LEU A 176 -18.97 -7.74 10.59
N ASP A 177 -17.86 -8.47 10.51
CA ASP A 177 -17.64 -9.68 11.29
C ASP A 177 -17.61 -9.37 12.80
N ASN A 178 -16.91 -8.30 13.20
CA ASN A 178 -16.87 -7.85 14.59
C ASN A 178 -18.28 -7.45 15.09
N ILE A 179 -19.03 -6.68 14.30
CA ILE A 179 -20.41 -6.29 14.65
C ILE A 179 -21.33 -7.51 14.78
N LYS A 180 -21.18 -8.50 13.89
CA LYS A 180 -21.93 -9.75 13.96
C LYS A 180 -21.62 -10.51 15.25
N MET A 181 -20.36 -10.64 15.63
CA MET A 181 -19.96 -11.29 16.89
C MET A 181 -20.57 -10.57 18.11
N ILE A 182 -20.53 -9.24 18.13
CA ILE A 182 -21.15 -8.43 19.19
C ILE A 182 -22.67 -8.67 19.24
N SER A 183 -23.34 -8.70 18.09
CA SER A 183 -24.76 -8.99 17.98
C SER A 183 -25.11 -10.39 18.52
N ASP A 184 -24.31 -11.40 18.18
CA ASP A 184 -24.51 -12.78 18.63
C ASP A 184 -24.37 -12.92 20.15
N VAL A 185 -23.44 -12.20 20.77
CA VAL A 185 -23.31 -12.15 22.24
C VAL A 185 -24.50 -11.40 22.86
N ASN A 186 -24.88 -10.25 22.30
CA ASN A 186 -26.02 -9.46 22.78
C ASN A 186 -27.34 -10.27 22.81
N ILE A 187 -27.57 -11.13 21.82
CA ILE A 187 -28.77 -11.97 21.76
C ILE A 187 -28.85 -12.95 22.93
N LYS A 188 -27.70 -13.44 23.42
CA LYS A 188 -27.59 -14.44 24.50
C LYS A 188 -27.76 -13.86 25.90
N LEU A 189 -27.69 -12.55 26.06
CA LEU A 189 -27.84 -11.89 27.36
C LEU A 189 -29.32 -11.82 27.78
N GLU A 190 -29.58 -12.07 29.07
CA GLU A 190 -30.93 -12.00 29.64
C GLU A 190 -31.28 -10.63 30.24
N TYR A 191 -30.28 -9.80 30.53
CA TYR A 191 -30.40 -8.45 31.11
C TYR A 191 -31.08 -8.43 32.47
N LYS A 192 -30.81 -9.44 33.31
CA LYS A 192 -31.43 -9.58 34.64
C LYS A 192 -30.43 -9.42 35.78
N SER A 193 -29.13 -9.51 35.48
CA SER A 193 -28.06 -9.49 36.46
C SER A 193 -27.17 -8.26 36.32
N SER A 194 -26.43 -7.95 37.39
CA SER A 194 -25.34 -6.97 37.37
C SER A 194 -24.26 -7.33 36.35
N GLU A 195 -24.01 -8.63 36.17
CA GLU A 195 -23.05 -9.22 35.27
C GLU A 195 -23.45 -8.97 33.80
N ASP A 196 -24.73 -9.13 33.47
CA ASP A 196 -25.26 -8.81 32.13
C ASP A 196 -25.08 -7.32 31.81
N THR A 197 -25.25 -6.45 32.81
CA THR A 197 -25.05 -5.00 32.65
C THR A 197 -23.58 -4.68 32.35
N LEU A 198 -22.64 -5.32 33.05
CA LEU A 198 -21.21 -5.19 32.78
C LEU A 198 -20.85 -5.67 31.38
N ILE A 199 -21.36 -6.82 30.94
CA ILE A 199 -21.13 -7.33 29.59
C ILE A 199 -21.73 -6.36 28.57
N ALA A 200 -22.93 -5.82 28.80
CA ALA A 200 -23.56 -4.85 27.92
C ALA A 200 -22.71 -3.58 27.74
N TYR A 201 -22.10 -3.06 28.80
CA TYR A 201 -21.15 -1.96 28.72
C TYR A 201 -19.92 -2.31 27.86
N LEU A 202 -19.36 -3.51 28.02
CA LEU A 202 -18.24 -3.99 27.20
C LEU A 202 -18.63 -4.12 25.72
N LEU A 203 -19.82 -4.65 25.43
CA LEU A 203 -20.33 -4.73 24.05
C LEU A 203 -20.53 -3.34 23.45
N TYR A 204 -21.12 -2.41 24.21
CA TYR A 204 -21.34 -1.03 23.77
C TYR A 204 -20.02 -0.33 23.43
N ALA A 205 -19.03 -0.44 24.31
CA ALA A 205 -17.70 0.12 24.07
C ALA A 205 -17.05 -0.51 22.82
N ASN A 206 -17.16 -1.84 22.63
CA ASN A 206 -16.60 -2.54 21.48
C ASN A 206 -17.23 -2.13 20.14
N ILE A 207 -18.50 -1.71 20.10
CA ILE A 207 -19.10 -1.20 18.85
C ILE A 207 -18.42 0.10 18.42
N ILE A 208 -18.18 1.01 19.37
CA ILE A 208 -17.46 2.26 19.10
C ILE A 208 -16.00 1.97 18.75
N THR A 209 -15.34 1.05 19.44
CA THR A 209 -13.99 0.60 19.06
C THR A 209 -13.97 0.06 17.62
N SER A 210 -14.97 -0.74 17.23
CA SER A 210 -15.06 -1.26 15.85
C SER A 210 -15.21 -0.14 14.81
N LEU A 211 -15.97 0.91 15.13
CA LEU A 211 -16.06 2.12 14.30
C LEU A 211 -14.71 2.85 14.20
N GLU A 212 -14.05 3.05 15.34
CA GLU A 212 -12.73 3.72 15.40
C GLU A 212 -11.70 2.97 14.55
N THR A 213 -11.61 1.65 14.72
CA THR A 213 -10.70 0.78 13.96
C THR A 213 -11.01 0.80 12.47
N TYR A 214 -12.30 0.72 12.08
CA TYR A 214 -12.67 0.85 10.67
C TYR A 214 -12.19 2.18 10.09
N LEU A 215 -12.44 3.30 10.78
CA LEU A 215 -12.06 4.63 10.32
C LEU A 215 -10.53 4.81 10.25
N SER A 216 -9.77 4.23 11.20
CA SER A 216 -8.30 4.26 11.14
C SER A 216 -7.79 3.44 9.98
N ASP A 217 -8.20 2.18 9.89
CA ASP A 217 -7.63 1.22 8.95
C ASP A 217 -7.93 1.64 7.51
N ILE A 218 -9.17 2.07 7.24
CA ILE A 218 -9.55 2.50 5.89
C ILE A 218 -8.80 3.78 5.48
N PHE A 219 -8.53 4.69 6.42
CA PHE A 219 -7.82 5.94 6.14
C PHE A 219 -6.33 5.66 5.84
N ILE A 220 -5.69 4.89 6.73
CA ILE A 220 -4.28 4.52 6.66
C ILE A 220 -3.98 3.76 5.37
N ASN A 221 -4.73 2.69 5.11
CA ASN A 221 -4.50 1.83 3.96
C ASN A 221 -4.70 2.60 2.65
N THR A 222 -5.71 3.48 2.60
CA THR A 222 -5.98 4.28 1.39
C THR A 222 -4.88 5.30 1.11
N ILE A 223 -4.31 5.95 2.14
CA ILE A 223 -3.19 6.89 1.99
C ILE A 223 -1.92 6.18 1.51
N PHE A 224 -1.55 5.07 2.14
CA PHE A 224 -0.30 4.41 1.81
C PHE A 224 -0.34 3.63 0.51
N GLN A 225 -1.52 3.29 0.00
CA GLN A 225 -1.67 2.68 -1.33
C GLN A 225 -1.60 3.72 -2.47
N ASN A 226 -1.94 5.00 -2.22
CA ASN A 226 -2.01 6.03 -3.27
C ASN A 226 -1.24 7.32 -2.90
N THR A 227 -0.16 7.60 -3.63
CA THR A 227 0.69 8.79 -3.42
C THR A 227 -0.06 10.12 -3.56
N LEU A 228 -1.13 10.18 -4.36
CA LEU A 228 -1.94 11.39 -4.48
C LEU A 228 -2.70 11.67 -3.19
N TYR A 229 -3.21 10.64 -2.51
CA TYR A 229 -3.89 10.82 -1.23
C TYR A 229 -2.91 11.12 -0.10
N LEU A 230 -1.74 10.47 -0.07
CA LEU A 230 -0.65 10.84 0.85
C LEU A 230 -0.30 12.33 0.71
N ARG A 231 -0.11 12.78 -0.53
CA ARG A 231 0.19 14.18 -0.82
C ARG A 231 -0.94 15.11 -0.35
N LYS A 232 -2.19 14.80 -0.69
CA LYS A 232 -3.34 15.61 -0.24
C LYS A 232 -3.39 15.71 1.28
N PHE A 233 -3.20 14.59 1.99
CA PHE A 233 -3.17 14.59 3.45
C PHE A 233 -2.08 15.52 4.00
N VAL A 234 -0.87 15.44 3.47
CA VAL A 234 0.24 16.33 3.86
C VAL A 234 -0.08 17.80 3.59
N GLU A 235 -0.74 18.11 2.48
CA GLU A 235 -1.11 19.48 2.10
C GLU A 235 -2.28 20.05 2.94
N THR A 236 -3.19 19.20 3.43
CA THR A 236 -4.43 19.63 4.09
C THR A 236 -4.44 19.47 5.61
N TYR A 237 -3.68 18.53 6.16
CA TYR A 237 -3.71 18.24 7.60
C TYR A 237 -3.13 19.39 8.43
N PRO A 238 -3.84 19.91 9.45
CA PRO A 238 -3.44 21.13 10.16
C PRO A 238 -2.03 21.12 10.76
N LYS A 239 -1.53 19.97 11.26
CA LYS A 239 -0.17 19.87 11.83
C LYS A 239 0.95 19.94 10.78
N PHE A 240 0.62 19.69 9.52
CA PHE A 240 1.55 19.85 8.40
C PHE A 240 1.38 21.20 7.70
N LYS A 241 0.19 21.80 7.80
CA LYS A 241 -0.16 23.07 7.20
C LYS A 241 0.48 24.24 7.95
N GLY A 242 1.24 25.06 7.23
CA GLY A 242 2.14 26.16 7.66
C GLY A 242 1.65 27.24 8.65
N ASN A 243 0.44 27.17 9.19
CA ASN A 243 -0.15 28.24 9.99
C ASN A 243 -0.41 27.74 11.42
N GLU A 244 0.52 28.09 12.31
CA GLU A 244 0.57 27.73 13.74
C GLU A 244 0.57 26.22 14.01
N ASN A 245 1.72 25.70 14.50
CA ASN A 245 2.03 24.28 14.75
C ASN A 245 2.51 23.44 13.55
N ALA A 246 2.87 24.06 12.43
CA ALA A 246 3.49 23.37 11.30
C ALA A 246 4.95 22.99 11.56
N HIS A 247 5.40 21.84 11.05
CA HIS A 247 6.82 21.52 10.92
C HIS A 247 7.50 22.55 9.99
N LYS A 248 8.07 23.62 10.55
CA LYS A 248 8.95 24.54 9.81
C LYS A 248 10.30 23.87 9.62
N PHE A 249 10.83 23.94 8.41
CA PHE A 249 12.16 23.45 8.07
C PHE A 249 12.80 24.37 7.03
N THR A 250 14.13 24.34 6.98
CA THR A 250 14.95 25.11 6.04
C THR A 250 14.99 24.44 4.68
N LEU A 251 15.39 25.17 3.63
CA LEU A 251 15.56 24.59 2.29
C LEU A 251 16.57 23.43 2.28
N SER A 252 17.61 23.49 3.12
CA SER A 252 18.59 22.41 3.28
C SER A 252 17.99 21.11 3.82
N GLU A 253 16.85 21.17 4.50
CA GLU A 253 16.19 20.02 5.11
C GLU A 253 15.11 19.40 4.20
N ILE A 254 14.78 20.02 3.05
CA ILE A 254 13.70 19.56 2.15
C ILE A 254 13.84 18.09 1.80
N TYR A 255 15.01 17.69 1.28
CA TYR A 255 15.21 16.33 0.78
C TYR A 255 15.16 15.32 1.93
N ASN A 256 15.79 15.62 3.07
CA ASN A 256 15.74 14.77 4.25
C ASN A 256 14.29 14.55 4.74
N LYS A 257 13.47 15.59 4.74
CA LYS A 257 12.05 15.50 5.12
C LYS A 257 11.21 14.75 4.09
N TYR A 258 11.51 14.96 2.81
CA TYR A 258 10.83 14.26 1.71
C TYR A 258 11.15 12.76 1.68
N ASP A 259 12.39 12.39 2.00
CA ASP A 259 12.81 10.98 2.10
C ASP A 259 12.12 10.24 3.25
N LYS A 260 11.77 10.96 4.31
CA LYS A 260 11.11 10.45 5.52
C LYS A 260 9.61 10.76 5.60
N ILE A 261 8.99 11.17 4.49
CA ILE A 261 7.61 11.69 4.55
C ILE A 261 6.63 10.62 5.00
N GLU A 262 6.79 9.36 4.58
CA GLU A 262 5.93 8.26 5.04
C GLU A 262 6.08 7.98 6.54
N GLU A 263 7.31 8.07 7.09
CA GLU A 263 7.60 7.89 8.53
C GLU A 263 6.92 9.00 9.35
N ILE A 264 7.12 10.26 8.96
CA ILE A 264 6.51 11.43 9.61
C ILE A 264 4.98 11.34 9.58
N VAL A 265 4.41 10.94 8.44
CA VAL A 265 2.97 10.77 8.30
C VAL A 265 2.45 9.63 9.16
N THR A 266 3.18 8.51 9.23
CA THR A 266 2.82 7.36 10.07
C THR A 266 2.72 7.76 11.54
N ASP A 267 3.76 8.40 12.09
CA ASP A 267 3.81 8.81 13.50
C ASP A 267 2.63 9.71 13.85
N GLU A 268 2.32 10.67 12.97
CA GLU A 268 1.21 11.60 13.19
C GLU A 268 -0.15 10.92 13.10
N ILE A 269 -0.36 10.05 12.12
CA ILE A 269 -1.62 9.32 11.90
C ILE A 269 -1.92 8.36 13.05
N LEU A 270 -0.91 7.66 13.58
CA LEU A 270 -1.07 6.73 14.70
C LEU A 270 -1.43 7.46 16.00
N GLY A 271 -1.05 8.73 16.14
CA GLY A 271 -1.43 9.58 17.27
C GLY A 271 -2.86 10.13 17.22
N ILE A 272 -3.62 9.87 16.13
CA ILE A 272 -4.96 10.44 15.94
C ILE A 272 -6.01 9.65 16.73
N ILE A 273 -6.89 10.39 17.39
CA ILE A 273 -8.03 9.83 18.12
C ILE A 273 -9.23 9.73 17.17
N TYR A 274 -9.49 8.53 16.63
CA TYR A 274 -10.49 8.33 15.58
C TYR A 274 -11.95 8.44 16.03
N HIS A 275 -12.25 8.35 17.34
CA HIS A 275 -13.59 8.69 17.84
C HIS A 275 -13.86 10.20 17.88
N ASN A 276 -12.86 11.06 17.68
CA ASN A 276 -13.10 12.48 17.53
C ASN A 276 -13.56 12.82 16.10
N LEU A 277 -14.83 12.54 15.81
CA LEU A 277 -15.41 12.74 14.48
C LEU A 277 -15.35 14.20 13.98
N GLN A 278 -15.18 15.18 14.88
CA GLN A 278 -14.99 16.59 14.48
C GLN A 278 -13.66 16.79 13.76
N THR A 279 -12.62 16.05 14.13
CA THR A 279 -11.32 16.06 13.47
C THR A 279 -11.29 15.10 12.28
N ILE A 280 -11.89 13.91 12.41
CA ILE A 280 -11.84 12.90 11.35
C ILE A 280 -12.68 13.29 10.13
N LYS A 281 -13.83 13.93 10.32
CA LYS A 281 -14.70 14.37 9.21
C LYS A 281 -13.98 15.27 8.20
N PRO A 282 -13.31 16.38 8.59
CA PRO A 282 -12.55 17.19 7.64
C PRO A 282 -11.36 16.44 7.06
N MET A 283 -10.71 15.53 7.79
CA MET A 283 -9.61 14.72 7.23
C MET A 283 -10.07 13.85 6.06
N PHE A 284 -11.19 13.14 6.19
CA PHE A 284 -11.76 12.32 5.09
C PHE A 284 -12.20 13.20 3.92
N LYS A 285 -12.82 14.35 4.21
CA LYS A 285 -13.27 15.28 3.18
C LYS A 285 -12.11 15.88 2.39
N ASP A 286 -11.10 16.39 3.06
CA ASP A 286 -10.01 17.12 2.43
C ASP A 286 -9.04 16.16 1.70
N THR A 287 -8.82 14.97 2.26
CA THR A 287 -7.91 13.97 1.66
C THR A 287 -8.59 13.19 0.53
N PHE A 288 -9.81 12.70 0.75
CA PHE A 288 -10.47 11.74 -0.14
C PHE A 288 -11.73 12.27 -0.84
N ALA A 289 -12.18 13.49 -0.50
CA ALA A 289 -13.50 14.00 -0.92
C ALA A 289 -14.67 13.10 -0.46
N VAL A 290 -14.50 12.40 0.68
CA VAL A 290 -15.54 11.56 1.29
C VAL A 290 -16.27 12.36 2.36
N GLU A 291 -17.59 12.42 2.26
CA GLU A 291 -18.42 13.12 3.24
C GLU A 291 -19.06 12.15 4.23
N PHE A 292 -18.99 12.48 5.52
CA PHE A 292 -19.71 11.74 6.55
C PHE A 292 -21.21 12.07 6.52
N PRO A 293 -22.07 11.15 7.00
CA PRO A 293 -23.51 11.36 7.08
C PRO A 293 -23.89 12.70 7.71
N LYS A 294 -25.00 13.30 7.24
CA LYS A 294 -25.46 14.61 7.74
C LYS A 294 -25.91 14.56 9.19
N ASP A 295 -26.65 13.51 9.56
CA ASP A 295 -27.05 13.26 10.94
C ASP A 295 -26.11 12.25 11.59
N MET A 296 -25.33 12.71 12.55
CA MET A 296 -24.44 11.88 13.38
C MET A 296 -24.77 12.02 14.87
N LYS A 297 -25.94 12.58 15.21
CA LYS A 297 -26.28 12.90 16.60
C LYS A 297 -26.25 11.65 17.48
N SER A 298 -26.77 10.54 16.98
CA SER A 298 -26.76 9.24 17.66
C SER A 298 -25.33 8.76 17.96
N ILE A 299 -24.43 8.86 16.99
CA ILE A 299 -23.03 8.45 17.13
C ILE A 299 -22.27 9.36 18.12
N PHE A 300 -22.47 10.67 18.06
CA PHE A 300 -21.87 11.59 19.04
C PHE A 300 -22.30 11.29 20.47
N VAL A 301 -23.60 11.04 20.68
CA VAL A 301 -24.12 10.62 21.99
C VAL A 301 -23.48 9.29 22.41
N ALA A 302 -23.35 8.34 21.49
CA ALA A 302 -22.76 7.04 21.79
C ALA A 302 -21.28 7.13 22.16
N ILE A 303 -20.49 8.00 21.51
CA ILE A 303 -19.09 8.26 21.88
C ILE A 303 -19.00 8.83 23.31
N GLN A 304 -19.91 9.72 23.72
CA GLN A 304 -19.96 10.23 25.09
C GLN A 304 -20.31 9.12 26.10
N ILE A 305 -21.29 8.28 25.79
CA ILE A 305 -21.66 7.13 26.63
C ILE A 305 -20.47 6.17 26.76
N ARG A 306 -19.76 5.87 25.65
CA ARG A 306 -18.54 5.05 25.68
C ARG A 306 -17.46 5.67 26.55
N HIS A 307 -17.28 6.99 26.54
CA HIS A 307 -16.34 7.66 27.43
C HIS A 307 -16.72 7.46 28.91
N ASP A 308 -18.00 7.62 29.25
CA ASP A 308 -18.49 7.36 30.61
C ASP A 308 -18.37 5.88 31.02
N ILE A 309 -18.63 4.94 30.10
CA ILE A 309 -18.42 3.50 30.34
C ILE A 309 -16.95 3.22 30.69
N VAL A 310 -16.02 3.69 29.86
CA VAL A 310 -14.60 3.34 30.01
C VAL A 310 -13.92 4.08 31.17
N HIS A 311 -14.22 5.37 31.38
CA HIS A 311 -13.52 6.19 32.37
C HIS A 311 -14.29 6.44 33.66
N ARG A 312 -15.60 6.16 33.70
CA ARG A 312 -16.47 6.41 34.85
C ARG A 312 -17.35 5.21 35.20
N ASN A 313 -17.03 4.03 34.66
CA ASN A 313 -17.75 2.78 34.90
C ASN A 313 -19.27 2.91 34.67
N GLY A 314 -19.66 3.59 33.58
CA GLY A 314 -21.04 3.77 33.17
C GLY A 314 -21.76 4.95 33.82
N LYS A 315 -21.07 5.76 34.62
CA LYS A 315 -21.65 6.93 35.31
C LYS A 315 -21.36 8.22 34.55
N THR A 316 -22.35 9.10 34.47
CA THR A 316 -22.16 10.45 33.93
C THR A 316 -21.21 11.25 34.83
N LYS A 317 -20.72 12.38 34.31
CA LYS A 317 -20.06 13.38 35.17
C LYS A 317 -20.99 13.78 36.31
N ILE A 318 -20.42 13.99 37.49
CA ILE A 318 -21.16 14.54 38.64
C ILE A 318 -21.64 15.93 38.27
N ASP A 319 -22.96 16.11 38.34
CA ASP A 319 -23.59 17.41 38.21
C ASP A 319 -23.23 18.26 39.44
N LYS A 320 -22.72 19.47 39.20
CA LYS A 320 -22.22 20.34 40.27
C LYS A 320 -23.35 20.94 41.10
N GLU A 321 -24.53 21.09 40.53
CA GLU A 321 -25.71 21.68 41.18
C GLU A 321 -26.43 20.60 42.00
N THR A 322 -26.71 19.45 41.40
CA THR A 322 -27.44 18.36 42.08
C THR A 322 -26.54 17.48 42.93
N LYS A 323 -25.21 17.59 42.79
CA LYS A 323 -24.19 16.75 43.45
C LYS A 323 -24.41 15.25 43.22
N SER A 324 -25.06 14.88 42.11
CA SER A 324 -25.38 13.49 41.76
C SER A 324 -24.89 13.13 40.36
N PHE A 325 -24.76 11.84 40.09
CA PHE A 325 -24.50 11.29 38.76
C PHE A 325 -25.70 10.44 38.32
N LYS A 326 -25.85 10.24 37.01
CA LYS A 326 -26.75 9.23 36.46
C LYS A 326 -25.93 8.04 35.99
N GLU A 327 -26.51 6.85 36.07
CA GLU A 327 -25.91 5.64 35.54
C GLU A 327 -26.59 5.30 34.22
N HIS A 328 -25.79 4.99 33.21
CA HIS A 328 -26.30 4.64 31.88
C HIS A 328 -26.97 3.27 31.95
N THR A 329 -28.24 3.17 31.55
CA THR A 329 -28.89 1.86 31.42
C THR A 329 -28.69 1.37 29.99
N ILE A 330 -27.87 0.35 29.81
CA ILE A 330 -27.59 -0.24 28.49
C ILE A 330 -28.21 -1.62 28.43
N GLY A 331 -29.26 -1.76 27.62
CA GLY A 331 -29.95 -3.00 27.37
C GLY A 331 -29.77 -3.51 25.94
N LYS A 332 -30.53 -4.57 25.64
CA LYS A 332 -30.57 -5.20 24.31
C LYS A 332 -30.92 -4.21 23.20
N GLY A 333 -31.85 -3.28 23.49
CA GLY A 333 -32.33 -2.27 22.56
C GLY A 333 -31.26 -1.24 22.23
N GLU A 334 -30.58 -0.72 23.25
CA GLU A 334 -29.51 0.28 23.11
C GLU A 334 -28.35 -0.26 22.29
N ILE A 335 -27.92 -1.50 22.54
CA ILE A 335 -26.87 -2.16 21.77
C ILE A 335 -27.31 -2.37 20.32
N LYS A 336 -28.53 -2.86 20.08
CA LYS A 336 -29.05 -3.08 18.72
C LYS A 336 -29.19 -1.77 17.93
N ASN A 337 -29.66 -0.71 18.58
CA ASN A 337 -29.78 0.61 17.97
C ASN A 337 -28.40 1.18 17.63
N LEU A 338 -27.41 1.01 18.51
CA LEU A 338 -26.05 1.42 18.23
C LEU A 338 -25.42 0.62 17.08
N ILE A 339 -25.59 -0.70 17.05
CA ILE A 339 -25.14 -1.55 15.92
C ILE A 339 -25.71 -1.02 14.60
N THR A 340 -27.00 -0.71 14.58
CA THR A 340 -27.69 -0.22 13.38
C THR A 340 -27.11 1.13 12.94
N ALA A 341 -27.07 2.11 13.85
CA ALA A 341 -26.57 3.45 13.54
C ALA A 341 -25.10 3.43 13.07
N THR A 342 -24.24 2.63 13.73
CA THR A 342 -22.83 2.52 13.36
C THR A 342 -22.66 1.79 12.03
N SER A 343 -23.43 0.74 11.77
CA SER A 343 -23.36 0.00 10.50
C SER A 343 -23.82 0.84 9.32
N GLU A 344 -24.88 1.64 9.49
CA GLU A 344 -25.35 2.59 8.47
C GLU A 344 -24.31 3.67 8.19
N PHE A 345 -23.73 4.25 9.24
CA PHE A 345 -22.64 5.23 9.12
C PHE A 345 -21.45 4.65 8.34
N VAL A 346 -20.97 3.47 8.74
CA VAL A 346 -19.81 2.82 8.11
C VAL A 346 -20.13 2.47 6.65
N ALA A 347 -21.32 1.94 6.37
CA ALA A 347 -21.73 1.59 5.01
C ALA A 347 -21.78 2.80 4.06
N GLU A 348 -22.22 3.98 4.54
CA GLU A 348 -22.24 5.21 3.74
C GLU A 348 -20.83 5.72 3.43
N VAL A 349 -19.92 5.65 4.41
CA VAL A 349 -18.52 5.99 4.22
C VAL A 349 -17.86 4.98 3.27
N ASP A 350 -18.02 3.68 3.50
CA ASP A 350 -17.43 2.60 2.69
C ASP A 350 -17.86 2.69 1.23
N LYS A 351 -19.15 2.94 0.96
CA LYS A 351 -19.68 3.12 -0.38
C LYS A 351 -18.98 4.24 -1.16
N GLN A 352 -18.50 5.29 -0.48
CA GLN A 352 -17.71 6.35 -1.10
C GLN A 352 -16.26 5.92 -1.26
N MET A 353 -15.65 5.29 -0.24
CA MET A 353 -14.29 4.77 -0.29
C MET A 353 -14.08 3.73 -1.41
N MET A 354 -15.09 2.93 -1.72
CA MET A 354 -15.04 1.93 -2.81
C MET A 354 -15.01 2.54 -4.22
N LYS A 355 -15.31 3.83 -4.36
CA LYS A 355 -15.24 4.55 -5.65
C LYS A 355 -13.88 5.15 -5.93
N LEU A 356 -13.01 5.24 -4.91
CA LEU A 356 -11.63 5.73 -5.02
C LEU A 356 -10.73 4.68 -5.64
#